data_AF-A0A7K2A1N6-F1
#
_entry.id   AF-A0A7K2A1N6-F1
#
_cell.length_a   1.000
_cell.length_b   1.000
_cell.length_c   1.000
_cell.angle_alpha   90.00
_cell.angle_beta   90.00
_cell.angle_gamma   90.00
#
_symmetry.space_group_name_H-M   'P 1'
#
loop_
_entity.id
_entity.type
_entity.pdbx_description
1 polymer ?
#
loop_
_entity_poly.entity_id
_entity_poly.type
_entity_poly.pdbx_seq_one_letter_code
_entity_poly.pdbx_strand_id
1 'polypeptide(L)'
;MATARGALQVTTEAEPPFLEQDGNKLSRNVVRKEFSGDMVGTSEAQMTAAYTGTPGSAGYVAIEHFIGSVEGRSGSLVLQHSGIMAKGEAELTVRIVPDSGTGDLTGISGTLEIDNSDGKHSYVLDYELP
;
A
#
# COMPACT_ATOMS: atom_id res chain seq x y z
N MET A 1 -11.61 -15.98 7.67
CA MET A 1 -11.10 -15.18 6.54
C MET A 1 -12.16 -14.94 5.47
N ALA A 2 -12.40 -13.68 5.15
CA ALA A 2 -13.11 -13.19 3.97
C ALA A 2 -12.11 -12.57 2.99
N THR A 3 -12.49 -12.43 1.72
CA THR A 3 -11.62 -11.88 0.68
C THR A 3 -12.37 -10.77 -0.07
N ALA A 4 -11.83 -9.56 -0.04
CA ALA A 4 -12.32 -8.40 -0.79
C ALA A 4 -11.41 -8.11 -1.98
N ARG A 5 -11.99 -7.77 -3.13
CA ARG A 5 -11.25 -7.49 -4.37
C ARG A 5 -11.72 -6.22 -5.05
N GLY A 6 -10.82 -5.63 -5.83
CA GLY A 6 -11.20 -4.49 -6.63
C GLY A 6 -10.06 -3.81 -7.35
N ALA A 7 -10.36 -2.62 -7.86
CA ALA A 7 -9.42 -1.79 -8.60
C ALA A 7 -8.95 -0.62 -7.73
N LEU A 8 -7.72 -0.19 -7.99
CA LEU A 8 -7.15 1.00 -7.35
C LEU A 8 -6.59 1.97 -8.40
N GLN A 9 -6.79 3.26 -8.16
CA GLN A 9 -6.12 4.33 -8.90
C GLN A 9 -5.05 4.93 -8.00
N VAL A 10 -3.87 5.22 -8.54
CA VAL A 10 -2.72 5.70 -7.75
C VAL A 10 -2.26 7.03 -8.31
N THR A 11 -2.07 8.00 -7.41
CA THR A 11 -1.34 9.24 -7.70
C THR A 11 -0.17 9.35 -6.74
N THR A 12 0.99 9.75 -7.23
CA THR A 12 2.19 9.93 -6.41
C THR A 12 2.67 11.38 -6.51
N GLU A 13 2.85 12.00 -5.36
CA GLU A 13 3.51 13.29 -5.21
C GLU A 13 4.91 13.03 -4.68
N ALA A 14 5.91 13.20 -5.54
CA ALA A 14 7.30 12.93 -5.21
C ALA A 14 8.00 14.22 -4.72
N GLU A 15 8.69 14.12 -3.59
CA GLU A 15 9.63 15.15 -3.17
C GLU A 15 10.99 14.97 -3.87
N PRO A 16 11.81 16.03 -3.96
CA PRO A 16 13.22 15.87 -4.28
C PRO A 16 13.87 14.82 -3.34
N PRO A 17 14.78 13.99 -3.85
CA PRO A 17 15.47 13.03 -3.01
C PRO A 17 16.25 13.76 -1.90
N PHE A 18 16.19 13.20 -0.69
CA PHE A 18 16.91 13.74 0.46
C PHE A 18 18.34 13.18 0.57
N LEU A 19 18.68 12.17 -0.24
CA LEU A 19 20.02 11.65 -0.38
C LEU A 19 20.26 11.20 -1.82
N GLU A 20 21.39 11.62 -2.39
CA GLU A 20 21.96 11.10 -3.62
C GLU A 20 23.47 10.91 -3.43
N GLN A 21 23.92 9.67 -3.27
CA GLN A 21 25.33 9.36 -3.00
C GLN A 21 25.70 7.95 -3.49
N ASP A 22 26.86 7.82 -4.12
CA ASP A 22 27.42 6.54 -4.57
C ASP A 22 26.46 5.71 -5.44
N GLY A 23 25.67 6.39 -6.28
CA GLY A 23 24.65 5.78 -7.14
C GLY A 23 23.35 5.41 -6.43
N ASN A 24 23.22 5.65 -5.12
CA ASN A 24 21.98 5.46 -4.38
C ASN A 24 21.19 6.77 -4.27
N LYS A 25 19.86 6.65 -4.36
CA LYS A 25 18.92 7.76 -4.21
C LYS A 25 17.85 7.39 -3.20
N LEU A 26 17.64 8.21 -2.17
CA LEU A 26 16.53 8.03 -1.23
C LEU A 26 15.54 9.19 -1.36
N SER A 27 14.25 8.88 -1.38
CA SER A 27 13.18 9.88 -1.50
C SER A 27 12.04 9.64 -0.52
N ARG A 28 11.28 10.70 -0.29
CA ARG A 28 9.96 10.66 0.34
C ARG A 28 8.90 10.97 -0.70
N ASN A 29 7.78 10.29 -0.60
CA ASN A 29 6.67 10.49 -1.51
C ASN A 29 5.36 10.37 -0.74
N VAL A 30 4.37 11.16 -1.13
CA VAL A 30 2.98 10.99 -0.70
C VAL A 30 2.25 10.23 -1.80
N VAL A 31 1.71 9.07 -1.47
CA VAL A 31 0.96 8.23 -2.42
C VAL A 31 -0.50 8.28 -2.03
N ARG A 32 -1.37 8.68 -2.95
CA ARG A 32 -2.83 8.70 -2.75
C ARG A 32 -3.47 7.62 -3.60
N LYS A 33 -4.44 6.91 -3.02
CA LYS A 33 -5.17 5.87 -3.73
C LYS A 33 -6.66 6.07 -3.63
N GLU A 34 -7.36 5.74 -4.71
CA GLU A 34 -8.81 5.58 -4.73
C GLU A 34 -9.13 4.10 -4.93
N PHE A 35 -9.95 3.54 -4.03
CA PHE A 35 -10.37 2.14 -4.05
C PHE A 35 -11.78 2.02 -4.58
N SER A 36 -12.00 1.00 -5.41
CA SER A 36 -13.31 0.62 -5.94
C SER A 36 -13.49 -0.90 -5.93
N GLY A 37 -14.72 -1.38 -5.96
CA GLY A 37 -15.05 -2.80 -5.78
C GLY A 37 -15.54 -3.08 -4.38
N ASP A 38 -15.02 -4.13 -3.74
CA ASP A 38 -15.43 -4.53 -2.39
C ASP A 38 -14.94 -3.55 -1.33
N MET A 39 -13.77 -2.93 -1.52
CA MET A 39 -13.35 -1.72 -0.82
C MET A 39 -13.71 -0.48 -1.64
N VAL A 40 -14.36 0.48 -1.00
CA VAL A 40 -14.69 1.79 -1.60
C VAL A 40 -14.21 2.89 -0.67
N GLY A 41 -13.35 3.78 -1.17
CA GLY A 41 -12.79 4.85 -0.34
C GLY A 41 -11.50 5.42 -0.88
N THR A 42 -10.80 6.17 -0.05
CA THR A 42 -9.51 6.76 -0.39
C THR A 42 -8.46 6.45 0.66
N SER A 43 -7.20 6.57 0.28
CA SER A 43 -6.09 6.50 1.22
C SER A 43 -5.01 7.52 0.90
N GLU A 44 -4.20 7.82 1.91
CA GLU A 44 -2.93 8.50 1.76
C GLU A 44 -1.83 7.71 2.48
N ALA A 45 -0.71 7.49 1.79
CA ALA A 45 0.46 6.81 2.31
C ALA A 45 1.68 7.73 2.30
N GLN A 46 2.42 7.69 3.41
CA GLN A 46 3.73 8.33 3.54
C GLN A 46 4.80 7.29 3.23
N MET A 47 5.46 7.42 2.08
CA MET A 47 6.41 6.42 1.55
C MET A 47 7.84 6.94 1.61
N THR A 48 8.77 6.10 2.09
CA THR A 48 10.21 6.28 1.91
C THR A 48 10.74 5.21 0.98
N ALA A 49 11.45 5.62 -0.07
CA ALA A 49 12.00 4.72 -1.09
C ALA A 49 13.51 4.88 -1.20
N ALA A 50 14.20 3.79 -1.52
CA ALA A 50 15.62 3.73 -1.85
C ALA A 50 15.79 3.08 -3.22
N TYR A 51 16.45 3.79 -4.13
CA TYR A 51 16.85 3.30 -5.44
C TYR A 51 18.36 3.12 -5.44
N THR A 52 18.84 2.01 -5.98
CA THR A 52 20.27 1.73 -6.08
C THR A 52 20.78 2.02 -7.50
N GLY A 53 22.11 2.07 -7.65
CA GLY A 53 22.74 2.14 -8.97
C GLY A 53 22.57 0.87 -9.81
N THR A 54 22.03 -0.21 -9.24
CA THR A 54 21.74 -1.45 -9.97
C THR A 54 20.31 -1.41 -10.50
N PRO A 55 20.11 -1.46 -11.84
CA PRO A 55 18.77 -1.49 -12.43
C PRO A 55 17.90 -2.61 -11.83
N GLY A 56 16.63 -2.29 -11.58
CA GLY A 56 15.67 -3.21 -10.98
C GLY A 56 15.91 -3.54 -9.51
N SER A 57 16.85 -2.87 -8.83
CA SER A 57 17.09 -3.06 -7.38
C SER A 57 16.72 -1.80 -6.59
N ALA A 58 15.76 -1.96 -5.68
CA ALA A 58 15.21 -0.88 -4.86
C ALA A 58 14.55 -1.45 -3.60
N GLY A 59 14.20 -0.57 -2.66
CA GLY A 59 13.38 -0.91 -1.51
C GLY A 59 12.46 0.25 -1.13
N TYR A 60 11.35 -0.04 -0.48
CA TYR A 60 10.50 0.98 0.09
C TYR A 60 9.75 0.50 1.33
N VAL A 61 9.34 1.46 2.15
CA VAL A 61 8.39 1.27 3.24
C VAL A 61 7.36 2.38 3.20
N ALA A 62 6.13 2.08 3.62
CA ALA A 62 5.08 3.09 3.73
C ALA A 62 4.09 2.76 4.85
N ILE A 63 3.49 3.80 5.42
CA ILE A 63 2.30 3.70 6.28
C ILE A 63 1.18 4.43 5.56
N GLU A 64 0.07 3.73 5.36
CA GLU A 64 -1.09 4.18 4.59
C GLU A 64 -2.33 4.22 5.47
N HIS A 65 -3.06 5.34 5.48
CA HIS A 65 -4.33 5.46 6.17
C HIS A 65 -5.47 5.43 5.16
N PHE A 66 -6.30 4.40 5.24
CA PHE A 66 -7.50 4.22 4.42
C PHE A 66 -8.74 4.69 5.15
N ILE A 67 -9.63 5.39 4.46
CA ILE A 67 -10.96 5.79 4.95
C ILE A 67 -12.00 5.39 3.89
N GLY A 68 -13.02 4.65 4.31
CA GLY A 68 -14.05 4.17 3.39
C GLY A 68 -14.87 3.03 3.95
N SER A 69 -15.17 2.06 3.10
CA SER A 69 -15.85 0.82 3.49
C SER A 69 -15.18 -0.42 2.91
N VAL A 70 -15.36 -1.54 3.61
CA VAL A 70 -14.99 -2.90 3.16
C VAL A 70 -16.25 -3.75 3.19
N GLU A 71 -16.68 -4.25 2.03
CA GLU A 71 -17.94 -4.98 1.84
C GLU A 71 -19.15 -4.26 2.48
N GLY A 72 -19.18 -2.93 2.36
CA GLY A 72 -20.23 -2.06 2.91
C GLY A 72 -20.06 -1.66 4.38
N ARG A 73 -19.11 -2.24 5.12
CA ARG A 73 -18.80 -1.87 6.53
C ARG A 73 -17.95 -0.63 6.56
N SER A 74 -18.41 0.45 7.20
CA SER A 74 -17.77 1.76 7.13
C SER A 74 -16.76 1.98 8.26
N GLY A 75 -15.61 2.57 7.95
CA GLY A 75 -14.56 2.83 8.92
C GLY A 75 -13.27 3.34 8.29
N SER A 76 -12.20 3.24 9.06
CA SER A 76 -10.83 3.46 8.61
C SER A 76 -9.93 2.34 9.09
N LEU A 77 -8.76 2.20 8.48
CA LEU A 77 -7.70 1.30 8.93
C LEU A 77 -6.34 1.83 8.46
N VAL A 78 -5.27 1.29 9.03
CA VAL A 78 -3.90 1.61 8.62
C VAL A 78 -3.25 0.37 8.01
N LEU A 79 -2.60 0.54 6.86
CA LEU A 79 -1.78 -0.49 6.20
C LEU A 79 -0.30 -0.15 6.34
N GLN A 80 0.52 -1.16 6.64
CA GLN A 80 1.98 -1.08 6.57
C GLN A 80 2.49 -1.82 5.35
N HIS A 81 3.37 -1.16 4.59
CA HIS A 81 4.02 -1.71 3.40
C HIS A 81 5.50 -1.95 3.68
N SER A 82 6.01 -3.08 3.18
CA SER A 82 7.45 -3.37 3.08
C SER A 82 7.71 -4.02 1.73
N GLY A 83 8.40 -3.33 0.85
CA GLY A 83 8.72 -3.80 -0.49
C GLY A 83 10.23 -3.84 -0.73
N ILE A 84 10.68 -4.90 -1.40
CA ILE A 84 12.06 -5.04 -1.88
C ILE A 84 12.04 -5.53 -3.32
N MET A 85 12.95 -4.99 -4.13
CA MET A 85 13.20 -5.45 -5.49
C MET A 85 14.67 -5.86 -5.61
N ALA A 86 14.90 -7.07 -6.09
CA ALA A 86 16.21 -7.63 -6.36
C ALA A 86 16.34 -7.91 -7.85
N LYS A 87 16.96 -6.98 -8.59
CA LYS A 87 17.21 -7.11 -10.05
C LYS A 87 15.95 -7.49 -10.85
N GLY A 88 14.81 -6.90 -10.51
CA GLY A 88 13.53 -7.13 -11.18
C GLY A 88 12.62 -8.17 -10.50
N GLU A 89 13.13 -8.94 -9.54
CA GLU A 89 12.30 -9.79 -8.68
C GLU A 89 11.75 -8.96 -7.53
N ALA A 90 10.43 -8.83 -7.43
CA ALA A 90 9.77 -8.03 -6.42
C ALA A 90 9.13 -8.90 -5.33
N GLU A 91 9.32 -8.50 -4.08
CA GLU A 91 8.59 -9.00 -2.93
C GLU A 91 7.90 -7.83 -2.22
N LEU A 92 6.62 -8.00 -1.91
CA LEU A 92 5.82 -7.01 -1.22
C LEU A 92 4.98 -7.67 -0.13
N THR A 93 5.12 -7.16 1.09
CA THR A 93 4.21 -7.46 2.19
C THR A 93 3.41 -6.20 2.52
N VAL A 94 2.08 -6.29 2.48
CA VAL A 94 1.17 -5.27 3.02
C VAL A 94 0.28 -5.90 4.09
N ARG A 95 0.22 -5.29 5.26
CA ARG A 95 -0.54 -5.79 6.41
C ARG A 95 -1.36 -4.69 7.04
N ILE A 96 -2.55 -5.04 7.53
CA ILE A 96 -3.30 -4.17 8.43
C ILE A 96 -2.51 -4.04 9.74
N VAL A 97 -2.26 -2.80 10.16
CA VAL A 97 -1.67 -2.52 11.47
C VAL A 97 -2.68 -2.94 12.55
N PRO A 98 -2.29 -3.78 13.52
CA PRO A 98 -3.19 -4.22 14.58
C PRO A 98 -3.91 -3.07 15.27
N ASP A 99 -5.19 -3.27 15.59
CA ASP A 99 -6.05 -2.31 16.30
C ASP A 99 -6.23 -0.94 15.62
N SER A 100 -5.83 -0.80 14.36
CA SER A 100 -6.00 0.44 13.60
C SER A 100 -7.41 0.63 13.01
N GLY A 101 -8.20 -0.45 12.97
CA GLY A 101 -9.57 -0.45 12.47
C GLY A 101 -10.50 0.41 13.31
N THR A 102 -11.34 1.23 12.67
CA THR A 102 -12.34 2.07 13.33
C THR A 102 -13.76 1.81 12.81
N GLY A 103 -14.78 2.28 13.51
CA GLY A 103 -16.17 2.10 13.11
C GLY A 103 -16.53 0.62 13.01
N ASP A 104 -17.17 0.23 11.91
CA ASP A 104 -17.55 -1.16 11.63
C ASP A 104 -16.35 -2.06 11.27
N LEU A 105 -15.15 -1.46 11.13
CA LEU A 105 -13.89 -2.16 10.88
C LEU A 105 -13.07 -2.36 12.17
N THR A 106 -13.64 -2.06 13.34
CA THR A 106 -12.95 -2.28 14.61
C THR A 106 -12.59 -3.76 14.79
N GLY A 107 -11.32 -4.04 15.08
CA GLY A 107 -10.80 -5.41 15.21
C GLY A 107 -10.43 -6.08 13.89
N ILE A 108 -10.48 -5.36 12.76
CA ILE A 108 -10.03 -5.90 11.48
C ILE A 108 -8.55 -6.28 11.50
N SER A 109 -8.23 -7.43 10.92
CA SER A 109 -6.86 -7.88 10.68
C SER A 109 -6.76 -8.53 9.30
N GLY A 110 -5.57 -8.55 8.71
CA GLY A 110 -5.42 -9.12 7.37
C GLY A 110 -4.20 -8.63 6.60
N THR A 111 -4.10 -9.10 5.37
CA THR A 111 -3.03 -8.78 4.42
C THR A 111 -3.61 -8.35 3.10
N LEU A 112 -2.93 -7.43 2.42
CA LEU A 112 -3.34 -6.93 1.13
C LEU A 112 -2.27 -7.27 0.09
N GLU A 113 -2.70 -7.89 -1.00
CA GLU A 113 -1.88 -8.09 -2.19
C GLU A 113 -2.24 -7.01 -3.21
N ILE A 114 -1.22 -6.50 -3.90
CA ILE A 114 -1.38 -5.54 -5.01
C ILE A 114 -0.92 -6.25 -6.27
N ASP A 115 -1.79 -6.31 -7.27
CA ASP A 115 -1.47 -6.81 -8.60
C ASP A 115 -1.43 -5.63 -9.58
N ASN A 116 -0.35 -5.57 -10.36
CA ASN A 116 -0.06 -4.52 -11.32
C ASN A 116 -0.04 -5.07 -12.76
N SER A 117 -0.62 -6.24 -12.99
CA SER A 117 -0.70 -6.88 -14.30
C SER A 117 -1.50 -6.04 -15.29
N ASP A 118 -1.11 -6.09 -16.57
CA ASP A 118 -1.82 -5.48 -17.69
C ASP A 118 -2.05 -3.96 -17.60
N GLY A 119 -1.20 -3.25 -16.84
CA GLY A 119 -1.27 -1.80 -16.70
C GLY A 119 -2.47 -1.32 -15.87
N LYS A 120 -3.13 -2.21 -15.13
CA LYS A 120 -4.17 -1.89 -14.16
C LYS A 120 -3.69 -2.26 -12.77
N HIS A 121 -3.96 -1.40 -11.80
CA HIS A 121 -3.71 -1.73 -10.42
C HIS A 121 -4.98 -2.34 -9.80
N SER A 122 -4.86 -3.52 -9.21
CA SER A 122 -5.90 -4.19 -8.46
C SER A 122 -5.38 -4.61 -7.08
N TYR A 123 -6.31 -4.94 -6.19
CA TYR A 123 -5.98 -5.47 -4.87
C TYR A 123 -6.78 -6.74 -4.57
N VAL A 124 -6.20 -7.54 -3.68
CA VAL A 124 -6.88 -8.62 -2.96
C VAL A 124 -6.59 -8.42 -1.47
N LEU A 125 -7.63 -8.17 -0.69
CA LEU A 125 -7.55 -8.07 0.77
C LEU A 125 -8.11 -9.36 1.37
N ASP A 126 -7.25 -10.14 2.00
CA ASP A 126 -7.66 -11.26 2.84
C ASP A 126 -7.71 -10.79 4.29
N TYR A 127 -8.89 -10.86 4.90
CA TYR A 127 -9.13 -10.23 6.19
C TYR A 127 -10.05 -11.04 7.11
N GLU A 128 -10.00 -10.69 8.39
CA GLU A 128 -10.89 -11.18 9.43
C GLU A 128 -11.48 -10.01 10.20
N LEU A 129 -12.76 -10.14 10.56
CA LEU A 129 -13.47 -9.28 11.49
C LEU A 129 -14.08 -10.15 12.59
N PRO A 130 -14.18 -9.65 13.84
CA PRO A 130 -14.82 -10.37 14.94
C PRO A 130 -16.27 -10.77 14.69
#